data_AF-A0A8R1E4U2-F1
#
_entry.id   AF-A0A8R1E4U2-F1
#
_cell.length_a   1.000
_cell.length_b   1.000
_cell.length_c   1.000
_cell.angle_alpha   90.00
_cell.angle_beta   90.00
_cell.angle_gamma   90.00
#
_symmetry.space_group_name_H-M   'P 1'
#
loop_
_entity.id
_entity.type
_entity.pdbx_description
1 polymer ?
#
loop_
_entity_poly.entity_id
_entity_poly.type
_entity_poly.pdbx_seq_one_letter_code
_entity_poly.pdbx_strand_id
1 'polypeptide(L)'
;MGGHHEPFKIPNYSIYSNYRDFPQLAQHEKRLAQIGLKDPWIRNYVYLYDRKYPHVVGQWAHFKKLILPGWKAGVAFTAALILVEEAYQYKKHGTTSWDAHH
;
A
#
# COMPACT_ATOMS: atom_id res chain seq x y z
N MET A 1 11.25 27.58 -28.84
CA MET A 1 9.92 27.79 -28.21
C MET A 1 9.98 27.22 -26.80
N GLY A 2 10.55 27.97 -25.85
CA GLY A 2 10.70 27.54 -24.45
C GLY A 2 9.54 28.10 -23.62
N GLY A 3 8.57 27.25 -23.30
CA GLY A 3 7.49 27.60 -22.38
C GLY A 3 7.96 27.40 -20.95
N HIS A 4 8.12 28.50 -20.20
CA HIS A 4 8.21 28.49 -18.75
C HIS A 4 6.93 27.86 -18.17
N HIS A 5 6.93 26.54 -18.00
CA HIS A 5 6.00 25.91 -17.07
C HIS A 5 6.45 26.38 -15.68
N GLU A 6 5.60 27.13 -14.99
CA GLU A 6 5.80 27.36 -13.55
C GLU A 6 6.02 25.99 -12.90
N PRO A 7 7.19 25.75 -12.28
CA PRO A 7 7.71 24.39 -12.10
C PRO A 7 6.91 23.54 -11.10
N PHE A 8 5.97 24.13 -10.35
CA PHE A 8 5.09 23.43 -9.43
C PHE A 8 3.91 24.33 -9.01
N LYS A 9 2.70 23.78 -9.02
CA LYS A 9 1.53 24.44 -8.44
C LYS A 9 1.51 24.14 -6.94
N ILE A 10 1.80 25.13 -6.11
CA ILE A 10 1.69 24.99 -4.65
C ILE A 10 0.21 24.81 -4.30
N PRO A 11 -0.18 23.71 -3.65
CA PRO A 11 -1.57 23.51 -3.25
C PRO A 11 -1.97 24.51 -2.17
N ASN A 12 -3.26 24.88 -2.13
CA ASN A 12 -3.76 25.79 -1.11
C ASN A 12 -3.57 25.21 0.29
N TYR A 13 -3.10 26.02 1.24
CA TYR A 13 -2.79 25.58 2.62
C TYR A 13 -3.97 24.92 3.35
N SER A 14 -5.21 25.21 2.95
CA SER A 14 -6.42 24.65 3.55
C SER A 14 -6.48 23.13 3.50
N ILE A 15 -5.77 22.48 2.57
CA ILE A 15 -5.69 21.01 2.48
C ILE A 15 -5.16 20.36 3.76
N TYR A 16 -4.35 21.07 4.57
CA TYR A 16 -3.76 20.56 5.81
C TYR A 16 -4.62 20.88 7.05
N SER A 17 -5.83 21.41 6.87
CA SER A 17 -6.76 21.67 7.97
C SER A 17 -7.39 20.39 8.52
N ASN A 18 -7.21 19.27 7.82
CA ASN A 18 -7.72 17.93 8.16
C ASN A 18 -6.84 17.19 9.20
N TYR A 19 -6.06 17.90 10.01
CA TYR A 19 -5.14 17.29 10.99
C TYR A 19 -5.84 16.36 12.01
N ARG A 20 -7.15 16.55 12.25
CA ARG A 20 -7.96 15.73 13.14
C ARG A 20 -8.29 14.35 12.60
N ASP A 21 -8.18 14.14 11.30
CA ASP A 21 -8.42 12.84 10.66
C ASP A 21 -7.26 11.86 10.92
N PHE A 22 -6.11 12.39 11.36
CA PHE A 22 -4.93 11.61 11.69
C PHE A 22 -4.92 11.29 13.19
N PRO A 23 -5.05 10.00 13.57
CA PRO A 23 -5.20 9.63 14.97
C PRO A 23 -4.00 10.07 15.83
N GLN A 24 -2.79 10.11 15.26
CA GLN A 24 -1.58 10.54 15.98
C GLN A 24 -1.64 12.03 16.35
N LEU A 25 -2.08 12.88 15.42
CA LEU A 25 -2.21 14.32 15.65
C LEU A 25 -3.42 14.65 16.54
N ALA A 26 -4.54 13.96 16.34
CA ALA A 26 -5.71 14.10 17.22
C ALA A 26 -5.38 13.73 18.68
N GLN A 27 -4.61 12.66 18.90
CA GLN A 27 -4.13 12.29 20.23
C GLN A 27 -3.12 13.29 20.79
N HIS A 28 -2.29 13.91 19.95
CA HIS A 28 -1.39 14.97 20.37
C HIS A 28 -2.15 16.22 20.82
N GLU A 29 -3.14 16.69 20.03
CA GLU A 29 -4.03 17.79 20.41
C GLU A 29 -4.73 17.48 21.74
N LYS A 30 -5.27 16.26 21.91
CA LYS A 30 -5.93 15.84 23.15
C LYS A 30 -5.00 15.87 24.36
N ARG A 31 -3.75 15.38 24.22
CA ARG A 31 -2.75 15.40 25.30
C ARG A 31 -2.34 16.81 25.70
N LEU A 32 -2.19 17.71 24.73
CA LEU A 32 -1.90 19.12 25.00
C LEU A 32 -3.11 19.82 25.66
N ALA A 33 -4.32 19.53 25.19
CA ALA A 33 -5.53 20.10 25.76
C ALA A 33 -5.75 19.67 27.22
N GLN A 34 -5.34 18.44 27.60
CA GLN A 34 -5.38 17.96 28.98
C GLN A 34 -4.52 18.79 29.93
N ILE A 35 -3.45 19.40 29.44
CA ILE A 35 -2.57 20.29 30.20
C ILE A 35 -2.83 21.78 29.91
N GLY A 36 -3.95 22.10 29.23
CA GLY A 36 -4.34 23.47 28.88
C GLY A 36 -3.48 24.12 27.78
N LEU A 37 -2.67 23.34 27.07
CA LEU A 37 -1.81 23.81 25.99
C LEU A 37 -2.44 23.54 24.61
N LYS A 38 -2.02 24.31 23.61
CA LYS A 38 -2.41 24.14 22.21
C LYS A 38 -1.18 24.31 21.32
N ASP A 39 -0.98 23.39 20.38
CA ASP A 39 0.06 23.50 19.36
C ASP A 39 -0.45 24.31 18.15
N PRO A 40 0.11 25.51 17.87
CA PRO A 40 -0.27 26.31 16.71
C PRO A 40 0.24 25.74 15.37
N TRP A 41 1.29 24.90 15.40
CA TRP A 41 1.97 24.36 14.23
C TRP A 41 1.48 22.97 13.82
N ILE A 42 0.46 22.43 14.50
CA ILE A 42 -0.04 21.07 14.27
C ILE A 42 -0.41 20.80 12.80
N ARG A 43 -0.90 21.82 12.08
CA ARG A 43 -1.22 21.75 10.64
C ARG A 43 0.01 21.55 9.76
N ASN A 44 1.16 22.08 10.16
CA ASN A 44 2.41 21.94 9.42
C ASN A 44 2.90 20.48 9.42
N TYR A 45 2.59 19.70 10.46
CA TYR A 45 3.05 18.30 10.54
C TYR A 45 2.16 17.31 9.77
N VAL A 46 1.01 17.76 9.26
CA VAL A 46 0.02 16.88 8.61
C VAL A 46 0.61 16.08 7.46
N TYR A 47 1.46 16.69 6.63
CA TYR A 47 2.06 16.00 5.49
C TYR A 47 2.92 14.80 5.90
N LEU A 48 3.52 14.83 7.10
CA LEU A 48 4.30 13.71 7.62
C LEU A 48 3.41 12.52 7.96
N TYR A 49 2.16 12.76 8.35
CA TYR A 49 1.21 11.71 8.75
C TYR A 49 0.34 11.21 7.59
N ASP A 50 0.65 11.59 6.35
CA ASP A 50 -0.07 11.05 5.18
C ASP A 50 0.05 9.52 5.11
N ARG A 51 -1.08 8.84 4.85
CA ARG A 51 -1.20 7.38 4.73
C ARG A 51 -0.39 6.80 3.56
N LYS A 52 0.24 7.65 2.76
CA LYS A 52 1.20 7.22 1.73
C LYS A 52 2.52 6.75 2.33
N TYR A 53 2.89 7.21 3.53
CA TYR A 53 4.17 6.90 4.11
C TYR A 53 4.18 5.63 4.98
N PRO A 54 5.26 4.84 4.93
CA PRO A 54 5.34 3.54 5.60
C PRO A 54 5.24 3.63 7.12
N HIS A 55 5.71 4.72 7.74
CA HIS A 55 5.63 4.92 9.19
C HIS A 55 4.21 5.19 9.70
N VAL A 56 3.26 5.51 8.83
CA VAL A 56 1.84 5.76 9.19
C VAL A 56 1.00 4.50 9.04
N VAL A 57 1.17 3.75 7.94
CA VAL A 57 0.40 2.54 7.63
C VAL A 57 0.86 1.34 8.48
N GLY A 58 2.09 1.42 9.01
CA GLY A 58 2.73 0.37 9.77
C GLY A 58 3.61 -0.51 8.88
N GLN A 59 4.75 -0.92 9.42
CA GLN A 59 5.79 -1.66 8.71
C GLN A 59 5.24 -2.94 8.05
N TRP A 60 4.34 -3.66 8.73
CA TRP A 60 3.75 -4.89 8.21
C TRP A 60 2.80 -4.68 7.03
N ALA A 61 1.96 -3.65 7.08
CA ALA A 61 1.05 -3.34 5.98
C ALA A 61 1.82 -2.81 4.76
N HIS A 62 2.90 -2.06 4.99
CA HIS A 62 3.81 -1.65 3.92
C HIS A 62 4.53 -2.86 3.29
N PHE A 63 5.06 -3.77 4.12
CA PHE A 63 5.68 -5.01 3.65
C PHE A 63 4.73 -5.84 2.77
N LYS A 64 3.48 -6.06 3.21
CA LYS A 64 2.45 -6.72 2.41
C LYS A 64 2.22 -6.03 1.07
N LYS A 65 2.19 -4.69 1.05
CA LYS A 65 2.02 -3.91 -0.18
C LYS A 65 3.21 -4.04 -1.14
N LEU A 66 4.40 -4.38 -0.66
CA LEU A 66 5.59 -4.60 -1.49
C LEU A 66 5.67 -6.04 -2.04
N ILE A 67 5.32 -7.04 -1.22
CA ILE A 67 5.52 -8.45 -1.56
C ILE A 67 4.31 -9.10 -2.23
N LEU A 68 3.09 -8.71 -1.85
CA LEU A 68 1.87 -9.32 -2.38
C LEU A 68 1.40 -8.83 -3.77
N PRO A 69 1.87 -7.70 -4.36
CA PRO A 69 1.59 -7.41 -5.75
C PRO A 69 2.09 -8.55 -6.63
N GLY A 70 1.20 -9.09 -7.47
CA GLY A 70 1.54 -10.19 -8.37
C GLY A 70 1.35 -11.60 -7.79
N TRP A 71 1.13 -11.76 -6.48
CA TRP A 71 0.88 -13.09 -5.89
C TRP A 71 -0.30 -13.81 -6.56
N LYS A 72 -1.43 -13.12 -6.74
CA LYS A 72 -2.62 -13.70 -7.41
C LYS A 72 -2.34 -14.08 -8.87
N ALA A 73 -1.57 -13.25 -9.58
CA ALA A 73 -1.21 -13.51 -10.97
C ALA A 73 -0.25 -14.71 -11.07
N GLY A 74 0.73 -14.79 -10.17
CA GLY A 74 1.64 -15.93 -10.06
C GLY A 74 0.91 -17.25 -9.79
N VAL A 75 -0.01 -17.26 -8.82
CA VAL A 75 -0.83 -18.45 -8.52
C VAL A 75 -1.68 -18.87 -9.73
N ALA A 76 -2.31 -17.92 -10.41
CA ALA A 76 -3.10 -18.21 -11.60
C ALA A 76 -2.25 -18.78 -12.75
N PHE A 77 -1.06 -18.21 -12.96
CA PHE A 77 -0.12 -18.69 -13.97
C PHE A 77 0.38 -20.11 -13.67
N THR A 78 0.79 -20.37 -12.42
CA THR A 78 1.23 -21.71 -12.00
C THR A 78 0.10 -22.74 -12.14
N ALA A 79 -1.13 -22.39 -11.74
CA ALA A 79 -2.27 -23.30 -11.90
C ALA A 79 -2.56 -23.61 -13.37
N ALA A 80 -2.47 -22.60 -14.26
CA ALA A 80 -2.63 -22.81 -15.70
C ALA A 80 -1.52 -23.70 -16.28
N LEU A 81 -0.27 -23.50 -15.86
CA LEU A 81 0.85 -24.35 -16.27
C LEU A 81 0.64 -25.81 -15.87
N ILE A 82 0.30 -26.07 -14.59
CA ILE A 82 0.04 -27.42 -14.08
C ILE A 82 -1.07 -28.09 -14.92
N LEU A 83 -2.15 -27.37 -15.22
CA LEU A 83 -3.25 -27.90 -16.01
C LEU A 83 -2.81 -28.28 -17.44
N VAL A 84 -2.00 -27.44 -18.08
CA VAL A 84 -1.46 -27.71 -19.41
C VAL A 84 -0.53 -28.93 -19.40
N GLU A 85 0.35 -29.02 -18.40
CA GLU A 85 1.28 -30.14 -18.23
C GLU A 85 0.53 -31.46 -18.02
N GLU A 86 -0.45 -31.49 -17.12
CA GLU A 86 -1.27 -32.68 -16.87
C GLU A 86 -2.11 -33.08 -18.09
N ALA A 87 -2.72 -32.12 -18.79
CA ALA A 87 -3.48 -32.40 -20.00
C ALA A 87 -2.59 -33.01 -21.10
N TYR A 88 -1.35 -32.53 -21.24
CA TYR A 88 -0.39 -33.07 -22.18
C TYR A 88 0.10 -34.46 -21.80
N GLN A 89 0.44 -34.68 -20.51
CA GLN A 89 0.84 -35.96 -19.95
C GLN A 89 -0.25 -37.01 -20.17
N TYR A 90 -1.49 -36.70 -19.79
CA TYR A 90 -2.65 -37.58 -19.98
C TYR A 90 -2.87 -37.93 -21.46
N LYS A 91 -2.80 -36.94 -22.36
CA LYS A 91 -2.98 -37.18 -23.80
C LYS A 91 -1.89 -38.07 -24.40
N LYS A 92 -0.64 -37.92 -23.95
CA LYS A 92 0.51 -38.60 -24.56
C LYS A 92 0.81 -39.97 -23.94
N HIS A 93 0.66 -40.08 -22.63
CA HIS A 93 1.07 -41.24 -21.85
C HIS A 93 -0.10 -41.98 -21.18
N GLY A 94 -1.32 -41.44 -21.23
CA GLY A 94 -2.52 -42.06 -20.66
C GLY A 94 -2.58 -42.04 -19.13
N THR A 95 -1.57 -41.46 -18.48
CA THR A 95 -1.41 -41.34 -17.03
C THR A 95 -1.21 -39.87 -16.66
N THR A 96 -1.62 -39.50 -15.46
CA THR A 96 -1.31 -38.21 -14.85
C THR A 96 -0.01 -38.29 -14.07
N SER A 97 0.64 -37.16 -13.77
CA SER A 97 1.88 -37.19 -12.97
C SER A 97 1.64 -37.68 -11.53
N TRP A 98 0.39 -37.58 -11.07
CA TRP A 98 -0.08 -38.06 -9.78
C TRP A 98 -0.17 -39.59 -9.69
N ASP A 99 -0.36 -40.30 -10.81
CA ASP A 99 -0.44 -41.77 -10.85
C ASP A 99 0.92 -42.43 -10.53
N ALA A 100 2.03 -41.72 -10.70
CA ALA A 100 3.37 -42.22 -10.38
C ALA A 100 3.71 -42.15 -8.87
N HIS A 101 2.86 -41.49 -8.06
CA HIS A 101 3.08 -41.26 -6.63
C HIS A 101 2.21 -42.15 -5.72
N HIS A 102 1.55 -43.17 -6.28
CA HIS A 102 0.79 -44.21 -5.57
C HIS A 102 1.30 -45.60 -5.94
#